data_AF-A0A2M7YL64-F1
#
_entry.id   AF-A0A2M7YL64-F1
#
_cell.length_a   1.000
_cell.length_b   1.000
_cell.length_c   1.000
_cell.angle_alpha   90.00
_cell.angle_beta   90.00
_cell.angle_gamma   90.00
#
_symmetry.space_group_name_H-M   'P 1'
#
loop_
_entity.id
_entity.type
_entity.pdbx_description
1 polymer ?
#
loop_
_entity_poly.entity_id
_entity_poly.type
_entity_poly.pdbx_seq_one_letter_code
_entity_poly.pdbx_strand_id
1 'polypeptide(L)'
;METRQQEILNLVIKEYSETAEPVGSQILVEKYKLDISPAPVRMEMVELSEGGYLNQPYTSAGRVPTDKAYRFFVDQLPPGQSFRQ
;
A
#
# COMPACT_ATOMS: atom_id res chain seq x y z
N MET A 1 -7.40 2.13 11.56
CA MET A 1 -6.69 1.41 10.48
C MET A 1 -6.33 0.06 11.04
N GLU A 2 -6.77 -1.01 10.41
CA GLU A 2 -6.51 -2.37 10.88
C GLU A 2 -5.07 -2.79 10.56
N THR A 3 -4.47 -3.71 11.33
CA THR A 3 -3.11 -4.23 11.10
C THR A 3 -2.92 -4.73 9.67
N ARG A 4 -3.95 -5.39 9.11
CA ARG A 4 -3.93 -5.88 7.72
C ARG A 4 -3.95 -4.75 6.70
N GLN A 5 -4.73 -3.70 6.93
CA GLN A 5 -4.76 -2.51 6.07
C GLN A 5 -3.40 -1.83 6.03
N GLN A 6 -2.71 -1.77 7.17
CA GLN A 6 -1.35 -1.24 7.24
C GLN A 6 -0.38 -2.10 6.43
N GLU A 7 -0.45 -3.42 6.56
CA GLU A 7 0.38 -4.35 5.78
C GLU A 7 0.14 -4.18 4.27
N ILE A 8 -1.12 -4.20 3.82
CA ILE A 8 -1.48 -4.00 2.41
C ILE A 8 -0.99 -2.64 1.92
N LEU A 9 -1.18 -1.57 2.69
CA LEU A 9 -0.72 -0.24 2.31
C LEU A 9 0.80 -0.21 2.14
N ASN A 10 1.54 -0.79 3.07
CA ASN A 10 3.00 -0.85 3.03
C ASN A 10 3.49 -1.63 1.80
N LEU A 11 2.82 -2.73 1.45
CA LEU A 11 3.14 -3.50 0.25
C LEU A 11 2.83 -2.74 -1.04
N VAL A 12 1.71 -2.01 -1.09
CA VAL A 12 1.38 -1.15 -2.25
C VAL A 12 2.42 -0.05 -2.42
N ILE A 13 2.82 0.61 -1.34
CA ILE A 13 3.84 1.67 -1.36
C ILE A 13 5.17 1.11 -1.86
N LYS A 14 5.58 -0.05 -1.34
CA LYS A 14 6.82 -0.71 -1.74
C LYS A 14 6.78 -1.07 -3.22
N GLU A 15 5.73 -1.76 -3.66
CA GLU A 15 5.59 -2.19 -5.04
C GLU A 15 5.59 -1.00 -6.01
N TYR A 16 4.80 0.03 -5.71
CA TYR A 16 4.73 1.24 -6.53
C TYR A 16 6.07 2.01 -6.52
N SER A 17 6.81 2.01 -5.41
CA SER A 17 8.14 2.64 -5.36
C SER A 17 9.18 1.91 -6.20
N GLU A 18 9.02 0.61 -6.44
CA GLU A 18 9.93 -0.20 -7.25
C GLU A 18 9.57 -0.17 -8.74
N THR A 19 8.27 -0.20 -9.08
CA THR A 19 7.80 -0.31 -10.47
C THR A 19 7.31 0.99 -11.07
N ALA A 20 6.89 1.95 -10.24
CA ALA A 20 6.12 3.14 -10.64
C ALA A 20 4.81 2.79 -11.39
N GLU A 21 4.29 1.57 -11.22
CA GLU A 21 3.06 1.10 -11.88
C GLU A 21 1.91 0.92 -10.88
N PRO A 22 0.64 1.19 -11.29
CA PRO A 22 -0.52 0.97 -10.43
C PRO A 22 -0.62 -0.48 -9.93
N VAL A 23 -0.72 -0.65 -8.62
CA VAL A 23 -0.62 -1.96 -7.97
C VAL A 23 -2.00 -2.59 -7.85
N GLY A 24 -2.15 -3.81 -8.37
CA GLY A 24 -3.37 -4.61 -8.25
C GLY A 24 -3.34 -5.57 -7.06
N SER A 25 -4.50 -5.93 -6.52
CA SER A 25 -4.59 -6.89 -5.40
C SER A 25 -4.01 -8.26 -5.76
N GLN A 26 -4.13 -8.67 -7.02
CA GLN A 26 -3.58 -9.95 -7.49
C GLN A 26 -2.04 -9.96 -7.41
N ILE A 27 -1.38 -8.88 -7.85
CA ILE A 27 0.08 -8.75 -7.78
C ILE A 27 0.55 -8.86 -6.33
N LEU A 28 -0.15 -8.23 -5.40
CA LEU A 28 0.20 -8.29 -3.98
C LEU A 28 0.16 -9.72 -3.45
N VAL A 29 -0.91 -10.45 -3.75
CA VAL A 29 -1.09 -11.84 -3.28
C VAL A 29 -0.05 -12.76 -3.91
N GLU A 30 0.16 -12.67 -5.22
CA GLU A 30 1.08 -13.54 -5.96
C GLU A 30 2.55 -13.27 -5.62
N LYS A 31 2.95 -11.99 -5.57
CA LYS A 31 4.35 -11.59 -5.35
C LYS A 31 4.77 -11.70 -3.89
N TYR A 32 3.90 -11.32 -2.95
CA TYR A 32 4.20 -11.32 -1.52
C TYR A 32 3.66 -12.55 -0.78
N LYS A 33 3.04 -13.50 -1.49
CA LYS A 33 2.51 -14.77 -0.96
C LYS A 33 1.64 -14.56 0.28
N LEU A 34 0.71 -13.61 0.20
CA LEU A 34 -0.24 -13.34 1.28
C LEU A 34 -1.11 -14.58 1.54
N ASP A 35 -1.35 -14.90 2.81
CA ASP A 35 -2.25 -15.99 3.26
C ASP A 35 -3.75 -15.73 2.95
N ILE A 36 -4.05 -14.67 2.20
CA ILE A 36 -5.40 -14.24 1.84
C ILE A 36 -5.53 -14.11 0.32
N SER A 37 -6.74 -14.32 -0.18
CA SER A 37 -7.02 -14.23 -1.61
C SER A 37 -7.09 -12.76 -2.09
N PRO A 38 -7.06 -12.53 -3.42
CA PRO A 38 -7.12 -11.17 -3.97
C PRO A 38 -8.43 -10.41 -3.69
N ALA A 39 -9.50 -11.10 -3.31
CA ALA A 39 -10.81 -10.49 -3.09
C ALA A 39 -10.87 -9.69 -1.77
N PRO A 40 -10.49 -10.25 -0.60
CA PRO A 40 -10.28 -9.46 0.62
C PRO A 40 -9.32 -8.30 0.42
N VAL A 41 -8.15 -8.55 -0.20
CA VAL A 41 -7.15 -7.49 -0.46
C VAL A 41 -7.76 -6.35 -1.28
N ARG A 42 -8.57 -6.65 -2.29
CA ARG A 42 -9.28 -5.63 -3.07
C ARG A 42 -10.23 -4.81 -2.20
N MET A 43 -10.98 -5.42 -1.28
CA MET A 43 -11.89 -4.71 -0.37
C MET A 43 -11.10 -3.75 0.53
N GLU A 44 -10.02 -4.22 1.15
CA GLU A 44 -9.15 -3.38 1.97
C GLU A 44 -8.56 -2.22 1.16
N MET A 45 -8.13 -2.46 -0.08
CA MET A 45 -7.64 -1.41 -0.98
C MET A 45 -8.71 -0.38 -1.34
N VAL A 46 -9.99 -0.77 -1.39
CA VAL A 46 -11.11 0.17 -1.58
C VAL A 46 -11.28 1.04 -0.33
N GLU A 47 -11.30 0.45 0.86
CA GLU A 47 -11.39 1.22 2.12
C GLU A 47 -10.21 2.17 2.31
N LEU A 48 -9.00 1.73 1.97
CA LEU A 48 -7.80 2.58 1.94
C LEU A 48 -7.93 3.73 0.94
N SER A 49 -8.64 3.51 -0.17
CA SER A 49 -8.91 4.57 -1.16
C SER A 49 -9.91 5.59 -0.61
N GLU A 50 -11.00 5.13 0.01
CA GLU A 50 -11.99 6.00 0.66
C GLU A 50 -11.38 6.78 1.83
N GLY A 51 -10.42 6.18 2.53
CA GLY A 51 -9.61 6.83 3.56
C GLY A 51 -8.58 7.84 3.02
N GLY A 52 -8.42 7.96 1.70
CA GLY A 52 -7.48 8.89 1.04
C GLY A 52 -6.01 8.44 1.06
N TYR A 53 -5.73 7.18 1.38
CA TYR A 53 -4.38 6.62 1.35
C TYR A 53 -4.01 6.08 -0.04
N LEU A 54 -4.99 5.51 -0.74
CA LEU A 54 -4.82 5.03 -2.10
C LEU A 54 -5.66 5.87 -3.06
N ASN A 55 -5.23 5.94 -4.32
CA ASN A 55 -6.02 6.53 -5.38
C ASN A 55 -6.09 5.59 -6.59
N GLN A 56 -7.17 5.69 -7.35
CA GLN A 56 -7.35 4.99 -8.62
C GLN A 56 -7.18 5.98 -9.76
N PRO A 57 -6.08 5.93 -10.54
CA PRO A 57 -5.89 6.86 -11.65
C PRO A 57 -6.92 6.64 -12.77
N TYR A 58 -7.32 5.39 -13.01
CA TYR A 58 -8.31 5.00 -14.03
C TYR A 58 -9.18 3.85 -13.54
N THR A 59 -10.44 3.75 -13.98
CA THR A 59 -11.42 2.74 -13.54
C THR A 59 -10.93 1.29 -13.67
N SER A 60 -10.04 1.01 -14.62
CA SER A 60 -9.43 -0.32 -14.84
C SER A 60 -8.03 -0.48 -14.23
N ALA A 61 -7.39 0.60 -13.83
CA ALA A 61 -6.04 0.57 -13.27
C ALA A 61 -6.07 0.13 -11.80
N GLY A 62 -4.92 -0.39 -11.34
CA GLY A 62 -4.66 -0.67 -9.93
C GLY A 62 -4.73 0.58 -9.05
N ARG A 63 -4.20 0.48 -7.84
CA ARG A 63 -4.14 1.60 -6.91
C ARG A 63 -2.72 2.16 -6.82
N VAL A 64 -2.65 3.47 -6.65
CA VAL A 64 -1.40 4.18 -6.40
C VAL A 64 -1.44 4.80 -5.01
N PRO A 65 -0.33 4.80 -4.26
CA PRO A 65 -0.25 5.48 -2.97
C PRO A 65 -0.33 7.00 -3.13
N THR A 66 -1.03 7.66 -2.21
CA THR A 66 -1.07 9.13 -2.12
C THR A 66 0.02 9.65 -1.20
N ASP A 67 0.27 10.96 -1.20
CA ASP A 67 1.13 11.61 -0.20
C ASP A 67 0.77 11.24 1.25
N LYS A 68 -0.53 11.09 1.53
CA LYS A 68 -1.02 10.68 2.87
C LYS A 68 -0.53 9.28 3.23
N ALA A 69 -0.54 8.35 2.28
CA ALA A 69 0.00 7.01 2.48
C ALA A 69 1.50 7.02 2.73
N TYR A 70 2.27 7.79 1.97
CA TYR A 70 3.70 7.90 2.20
C TYR A 70 4.04 8.49 3.56
N ARG A 71 3.32 9.53 4.01
CA ARG A 71 3.49 10.10 5.35
C ARG A 71 3.20 9.05 6.43
N PHE A 72 2.08 8.34 6.31
CA PHE A 72 1.72 7.28 7.25
C PHE A 72 2.75 6.13 7.26
N PHE A 73 3.33 5.78 6.11
CA PHE A 73 4.38 4.78 6.01
C PHE A 73 5.67 5.22 6.70
N VAL A 74 6.11 6.46 6.46
CA VAL A 74 7.32 7.01 7.09
C VAL A 74 7.13 7.21 8.60
N ASP A 75 5.95 7.63 9.06
CA ASP A 75 5.65 7.79 10.49
C ASP A 75 5.65 6.45 11.24
N GLN A 76 5.39 5.34 10.55
CA GLN A 76 5.51 3.99 11.10
C GLN A 76 6.94 3.45 11.08
N LEU A 77 7.82 4.02 10.26
CA LEU A 77 9.24 3.72 10.37
C LEU A 77 9.73 4.35 11.68
N PRO A 78 10.39 3.58 12.56
CA PRO A 78 11.01 4.17 13.75
C PRO A 78 11.90 5.32 13.28
N PRO A 79 11.82 6.52 13.91
CA PRO A 79 12.60 7.66 13.50
C PRO A 79 14.05 7.21 13.42
N GLY A 80 14.60 7.32 12.21
CA GLY A 80 15.89 6.77 11.86
C GLY A 80 16.91 7.08 12.94
N GLN A 81 17.60 6.02 13.38
CA GLN A 81 18.82 6.11 14.17
C GLN A 81 19.61 7.32 13.70
N SER A 82 19.75 8.28 14.61
CA SER A 82 20.60 9.44 14.46
C SER A 82 21.91 8.98 13.81
N PHE A 83 22.10 9.30 12.53
CA PHE A 83 23.42 9.30 11.92
C PHE A 83 24.19 10.42 12.61
N ARG A 84 24.69 10.11 13.81
CA ARG A 84 25.64 10.93 14.54
C ARG A 84 26.92 10.88 13.72
N GLN A 85 27.23 11.98 13.07
CA GLN A 85 28.62 12.37 12.77
C GLN A 85 29.05 13.40 13.80
#